data_AF-A0A2E6IV29-F1
#
_entry.id   AF-A0A2E6IV29-F1
#
_cell.length_a   1.000
_cell.length_b   1.000
_cell.length_c   1.000
_cell.angle_alpha   90.00
_cell.angle_beta   90.00
_cell.angle_gamma   90.00
#
_symmetry.space_group_name_H-M   'P 1'
#
loop_
_entity.id
_entity.type
_entity.pdbx_description
1 polymer ?
#
loop_
_entity_poly.entity_id
_entity_poly.type
_entity_poly.pdbx_seq_one_letter_code
_entity_poly.pdbx_strand_id
1 'polypeptide(L)'
;MAGNIYQGLKQLGGATRVPQSPEEAELERVANPQADVAYAVRFTAPEFTSLCPMTGQPDFAHLVIDYVPGAWLVESKSLKLYLTSFRNHGAFHEDCTLTIARRLVDFLEPHWLRIGGYWYPRGGIPIDVFWQTGPAPEGVWLPDQGVPPYRGRG
;
A
#
# COMPACT_ATOMS: atom_id res chain seq x y z
N MET A 1 -26.68 16.24 -5.69
CA MET A 1 -25.54 16.54 -6.59
C MET A 1 -24.28 16.32 -5.77
N ALA A 2 -23.70 15.12 -5.77
CA ALA A 2 -22.39 14.93 -5.17
C ALA A 2 -21.41 15.81 -5.96
N GLY A 3 -20.77 16.76 -5.29
CA GLY A 3 -19.70 17.55 -5.91
C GLY A 3 -18.63 16.63 -6.49
N ASN A 4 -17.85 17.14 -7.44
CA ASN A 4 -16.74 16.37 -8.00
C ASN A 4 -15.75 16.03 -6.88
N ILE A 5 -15.80 14.80 -6.34
CA ILE A 5 -14.93 14.34 -5.24
C ILE A 5 -13.44 14.34 -5.61
N TYR A 6 -13.12 14.52 -6.90
CA TYR A 6 -11.77 14.64 -7.43
C TYR A 6 -11.28 16.10 -7.47
N GLN A 7 -12.09 17.06 -7.03
CA GLN A 7 -11.69 18.47 -6.99
C GLN A 7 -10.55 18.66 -5.98
N GLY A 8 -9.45 19.28 -6.44
CA GLY A 8 -8.27 19.57 -5.60
C GLY A 8 -7.17 18.51 -5.65
N LEU A 9 -7.36 17.40 -6.36
CA LEU A 9 -6.28 16.46 -6.68
C LEU A 9 -5.26 17.14 -7.59
N LYS A 10 -3.99 17.14 -7.19
CA LYS A 10 -2.88 17.73 -7.94
C LYS A 10 -2.27 16.72 -8.89
N GLN A 11 -2.31 15.44 -8.51
CA GLN A 11 -1.61 14.38 -9.22
C GLN A 11 -2.49 13.74 -10.30
N LEU A 12 -3.78 13.50 -10.03
CA LEU A 12 -4.66 12.83 -10.99
C LEU A 12 -4.83 13.65 -12.29
N GLY A 13 -4.73 12.98 -13.46
CA GLY A 13 -4.93 13.60 -14.78
C GLY A 13 -3.79 14.48 -15.32
N GLY A 14 -2.80 14.83 -14.49
CA GLY A 14 -1.63 15.65 -14.89
C GLY A 14 -0.34 14.86 -15.13
N ALA A 15 0.69 15.53 -15.67
CA ALA A 15 2.05 15.02 -15.65
C ALA A 15 2.63 15.16 -14.24
N THR A 16 3.11 14.07 -13.64
CA THR A 16 3.63 14.05 -12.27
C THR A 16 5.00 13.37 -12.27
N ARG A 17 5.96 13.92 -11.52
CA ARG A 17 7.28 13.31 -11.34
C ARG A 17 7.19 12.26 -10.24
N VAL A 18 7.98 11.21 -10.37
CA VAL A 18 8.16 10.23 -9.29
C VAL A 18 8.97 10.89 -8.16
N PRO A 19 8.51 10.85 -6.90
CA PRO A 19 9.26 11.38 -5.76
C PRO A 19 10.60 10.64 -5.58
N GLN A 20 11.63 11.32 -5.05
CA GLN A 20 12.95 10.69 -4.87
C GLN A 20 13.00 9.78 -3.65
N SER A 21 12.12 10.01 -2.67
CA SER A 21 12.03 9.20 -1.47
C SER A 21 10.58 9.09 -0.96
N PRO A 22 10.29 8.12 -0.08
CA PRO A 22 9.00 8.00 0.60
C PRO A 22 8.59 9.27 1.32
N GLU A 23 9.51 9.97 1.98
CA GLU A 23 9.25 11.18 2.74
C GLU A 23 8.71 12.31 1.84
N GLU A 24 9.26 12.46 0.62
CA GLU A 24 8.85 13.47 -0.36
C GLU A 24 7.52 13.15 -1.07
N ALA A 25 7.04 11.91 -0.99
CA ALA A 25 5.84 11.50 -1.70
C ALA A 25 4.56 12.09 -1.10
N GLU A 26 3.73 12.73 -1.94
CA GLU A 26 2.43 13.24 -1.51
C GLU A 26 1.35 12.17 -1.75
N LEU A 27 0.66 11.76 -0.68
CA LEU A 27 -0.57 10.97 -0.78
C LEU A 27 -1.76 11.91 -0.95
N GLU A 28 -2.71 11.52 -1.78
CA GLU A 28 -3.99 12.20 -1.96
C GLU A 28 -5.13 11.28 -1.55
N ARG A 29 -6.24 11.87 -1.09
CA ARG A 29 -7.45 11.14 -0.70
C ARG A 29 -8.68 11.84 -1.24
N VAL A 30 -9.72 11.07 -1.50
CA VAL A 30 -11.05 11.55 -1.90
C VAL A 30 -12.08 11.17 -0.86
N ALA A 31 -13.17 11.93 -0.78
CA ALA A 31 -14.26 11.60 0.12
C ALA A 31 -14.85 10.22 -0.22
N ASN A 32 -15.06 9.39 0.78
CA ASN A 32 -15.77 8.12 0.64
C ASN A 32 -17.25 8.39 0.34
N PRO A 33 -17.76 8.07 -0.86
CA PRO A 33 -19.15 8.35 -1.24
C PRO A 33 -20.16 7.39 -0.58
N GLN A 34 -19.71 6.33 0.08
CA GLN A 34 -20.52 5.30 0.73
C GLN A 34 -20.05 5.10 2.18
N ALA A 35 -19.83 6.21 2.90
CA ALA A 35 -19.29 6.21 4.26
C ALA A 35 -20.24 5.62 5.32
N ASP A 36 -21.50 5.38 4.96
CA ASP A 36 -22.52 4.76 5.80
C ASP A 36 -22.51 3.22 5.74
N VAL A 37 -21.75 2.62 4.82
CA VAL A 37 -21.63 1.16 4.65
C VAL A 37 -20.20 0.73 4.90
N ALA A 38 -20.01 -0.32 5.70
CA ALA A 38 -18.70 -0.94 5.87
C ALA A 38 -18.38 -1.86 4.67
N TYR A 39 -17.29 -1.57 3.96
CA TYR A 39 -16.78 -2.39 2.86
C TYR A 39 -15.26 -2.43 2.85
N ALA A 40 -14.68 -3.47 2.25
CA ALA A 40 -13.23 -3.56 2.10
C ALA A 40 -12.77 -3.08 0.72
N VAL A 41 -11.69 -2.33 0.69
CA VAL A 41 -10.95 -1.95 -0.53
C VAL A 41 -9.61 -2.68 -0.51
N ARG A 42 -9.25 -3.32 -1.64
CA ARG A 42 -7.95 -3.99 -1.83
C ARG A 42 -7.11 -3.26 -2.87
N PHE A 43 -5.86 -2.99 -2.53
CA PHE A 43 -4.80 -2.69 -3.49
C PHE A 43 -3.81 -3.85 -3.54
N THR A 44 -3.61 -4.40 -4.73
CA THR A 44 -2.52 -5.34 -5.01
C THR A 44 -1.45 -4.58 -5.80
N ALA A 45 -0.26 -4.45 -5.23
CA ALA A 45 0.89 -3.81 -5.86
C ALA A 45 1.97 -4.88 -6.15
N PRO A 46 1.92 -5.53 -7.33
CA PRO A 46 2.87 -6.59 -7.71
C PRO A 46 4.26 -6.06 -8.12
N GLU A 47 4.40 -4.74 -8.26
CA GLU A 47 5.59 -4.08 -8.80
C GLU A 47 6.41 -3.37 -7.71
N PHE A 48 6.19 -3.71 -6.43
CA PHE A 48 6.89 -3.05 -5.34
C PHE A 48 8.38 -3.45 -5.30
N THR A 49 9.25 -2.46 -5.11
CA THR A 49 10.70 -2.67 -4.96
C THR A 49 11.33 -1.59 -4.10
N SER A 50 12.37 -1.98 -3.35
CA SER A 50 13.22 -1.11 -2.55
C SER A 50 14.67 -1.61 -2.58
N LEU A 51 15.59 -0.93 -1.93
CA LEU A 51 16.99 -1.38 -1.81
C LEU A 51 17.24 -2.03 -0.45
N CYS A 52 18.04 -3.08 -0.44
CA CYS A 52 18.62 -3.60 0.79
C CYS A 52 19.58 -2.54 1.37
N PRO A 53 19.38 -2.09 2.62
CA PRO A 53 20.20 -1.01 3.20
C PRO A 53 21.67 -1.42 3.39
N MET A 54 21.97 -2.72 3.45
CA MET A 54 23.33 -3.23 3.65
C MET A 54 24.11 -3.43 2.35
N THR A 55 23.45 -3.90 1.30
CA THR A 55 24.11 -4.33 0.05
C THR A 55 23.80 -3.44 -1.14
N GLY A 56 22.77 -2.59 -1.05
CA GLY A 56 22.27 -1.78 -2.16
C GLY A 56 21.59 -2.59 -3.27
N GLN A 57 21.40 -3.91 -3.09
CA GLN A 57 20.70 -4.73 -4.08
C GLN A 57 19.19 -4.48 -4.04
N PRO A 58 18.49 -4.51 -5.19
CA PRO A 58 17.06 -4.28 -5.25
C PRO A 58 16.27 -5.50 -4.79
N ASP A 59 15.47 -5.34 -3.76
CA ASP A 59 14.49 -6.31 -3.27
C ASP A 59 13.12 -6.06 -3.91
N PHE A 60 12.33 -7.11 -4.09
CA PHE A 60 11.03 -7.06 -4.77
C PHE A 60 9.96 -7.70 -3.90
N ALA A 61 8.73 -7.20 -3.97
CA ALA A 61 7.60 -7.77 -3.25
C ALA A 61 6.28 -7.60 -4.00
N HIS A 62 5.34 -8.49 -3.69
CA HIS A 62 3.92 -8.20 -3.86
C HIS A 62 3.38 -7.60 -2.56
N LEU A 63 2.85 -6.38 -2.61
CA LEU A 63 2.11 -5.84 -1.48
C LEU A 63 0.61 -6.04 -1.68
N VAL A 64 -0.07 -6.58 -0.67
CA VAL A 64 -1.53 -6.69 -0.62
C VAL A 64 -2.04 -5.86 0.55
N ILE A 65 -2.71 -4.75 0.24
CA ILE A 65 -3.22 -3.80 1.23
C ILE A 65 -4.74 -3.87 1.20
N ASP A 66 -5.35 -4.28 2.31
CA ASP A 66 -6.80 -4.21 2.49
C ASP A 66 -7.13 -3.19 3.57
N TYR A 67 -8.16 -2.39 3.35
CA TYR A 67 -8.65 -1.49 4.40
C TYR A 67 -10.16 -1.30 4.31
N VAL A 68 -10.76 -1.02 5.47
CA VAL A 68 -12.15 -0.59 5.59
C VAL A 68 -12.11 0.93 5.77
N PRO A 69 -12.54 1.72 4.77
CA PRO A 69 -12.43 3.16 4.81
C PRO A 69 -13.35 3.76 5.86
N GLY A 70 -12.89 4.85 6.48
CA GLY A 70 -13.77 5.79 7.17
C GLY A 70 -14.32 6.82 6.18
N ALA A 71 -14.06 8.10 6.44
CA ALA A 71 -14.48 9.20 5.57
C ALA A 71 -13.68 9.31 4.26
N TRP A 72 -12.56 8.60 4.13
CA TRP A 72 -11.58 8.82 3.07
C TRP A 72 -11.20 7.54 2.32
N LEU A 73 -10.99 7.70 1.01
CA LEU A 73 -10.37 6.71 0.13
C LEU A 73 -9.03 7.27 -0.35
N VAL A 74 -7.98 6.44 -0.38
CA VAL A 74 -6.71 6.84 -0.99
C VAL A 74 -6.87 6.93 -2.52
N GLU A 75 -6.31 7.98 -3.10
CA GLU A 75 -6.28 8.15 -4.55
C GLU A 75 -5.17 7.26 -5.14
N SER A 76 -5.53 6.43 -6.13
CA SER A 76 -4.68 5.33 -6.58
C SER A 76 -3.40 5.76 -7.29
N LYS A 77 -3.39 6.90 -7.99
CA LYS A 77 -2.17 7.43 -8.62
C LYS A 77 -1.17 7.92 -7.56
N SER A 78 -1.63 8.61 -6.52
CA SER A 78 -0.79 9.08 -5.41
C SER A 78 -0.21 7.90 -4.63
N LEU A 79 -1.01 6.84 -4.40
CA LEU A 79 -0.53 5.59 -3.81
C LEU A 79 0.57 4.95 -4.67
N LYS A 80 0.35 4.86 -5.99
CA LYS A 80 1.37 4.34 -6.91
C LYS A 80 2.66 5.15 -6.83
N LEU A 81 2.58 6.48 -6.82
CA LEU A 81 3.76 7.35 -6.75
C LEU A 81 4.48 7.21 -5.40
N TYR A 82 3.74 7.10 -4.31
CA TYR A 82 4.28 6.77 -2.98
C TYR A 82 5.01 5.42 -2.98
N LEU A 83 4.39 4.35 -3.46
CA LEU A 83 5.03 3.04 -3.53
C LEU A 83 6.27 3.05 -4.44
N THR A 84 6.22 3.78 -5.56
CA THR A 84 7.35 3.89 -6.50
C THR A 84 8.53 4.65 -5.88
N SER A 85 8.28 5.58 -4.97
CA SER A 85 9.34 6.36 -4.31
C SER A 85 10.29 5.52 -3.45
N PHE A 86 9.91 4.28 -3.11
CA PHE A 86 10.79 3.34 -2.42
C PHE A 86 11.87 2.72 -3.32
N ARG A 87 11.76 2.85 -4.65
CA ARG A 87 12.63 2.14 -5.62
C ARG A 87 14.12 2.29 -5.34
N ASN A 88 14.55 3.47 -4.91
CA ASN A 88 15.96 3.77 -4.59
C ASN A 88 16.17 4.05 -3.09
N HIS A 89 15.20 3.70 -2.24
CA HIS A 89 15.25 3.90 -0.80
C HIS A 89 15.70 2.62 -0.11
N GLY A 90 16.65 2.74 0.81
CA GLY A 90 17.19 1.63 1.58
C GLY A 90 16.35 1.33 2.83
N ALA A 91 15.67 0.19 2.88
CA ALA A 91 14.88 -0.23 4.04
C ALA A 91 14.82 -1.75 4.16
N PHE A 92 14.75 -2.25 5.40
CA PHE A 92 14.47 -3.67 5.65
C PHE A 92 13.02 -4.01 5.28
N HIS A 93 12.74 -5.27 4.99
CA HIS A 93 11.44 -5.73 4.48
C HIS A 93 10.31 -5.42 5.47
N GLU A 94 10.58 -5.64 6.75
CA GLU A 94 9.66 -5.38 7.87
C GLU A 94 9.39 -3.89 8.02
N ASP A 95 10.45 -3.09 8.09
CA ASP A 95 10.36 -1.64 8.26
C ASP A 95 9.62 -0.99 7.08
N CYS A 96 9.93 -1.41 5.86
CA CYS A 96 9.27 -0.93 4.65
C CYS A 96 7.76 -1.25 4.66
N THR A 97 7.41 -2.50 4.98
CA THR A 97 6.01 -2.95 5.01
C THR A 97 5.21 -2.19 6.10
N LEU A 98 5.75 -2.07 7.30
CA LEU A 98 5.08 -1.38 8.41
C LEU A 98 5.03 0.15 8.20
N THR A 99 6.06 0.75 7.60
CA THR A 99 6.07 2.19 7.29
C THR A 99 4.96 2.56 6.32
N ILE A 100 4.76 1.77 5.27
CA ILE A 100 3.66 1.95 4.32
C ILE A 100 2.31 1.86 5.04
N ALA A 101 2.12 0.84 5.87
CA ALA A 101 0.87 0.64 6.60
C ALA A 101 0.57 1.79 7.56
N ARG A 102 1.55 2.20 8.37
CA ARG A 102 1.39 3.29 9.35
C ARG A 102 1.07 4.60 8.66
N ARG A 103 1.79 4.95 7.57
CA ARG A 103 1.50 6.17 6.82
C ARG A 103 0.09 6.19 6.24
N LEU A 104 -0.40 5.05 5.73
CA LEU A 104 -1.78 4.96 5.24
C LEU A 104 -2.81 5.04 6.36
N VAL A 105 -2.54 4.44 7.52
CA VAL A 105 -3.41 4.54 8.70
C VAL A 105 -3.51 6.00 9.17
N ASP A 106 -2.37 6.67 9.35
CA ASP A 106 -2.33 8.05 9.79
C ASP A 106 -2.98 8.99 8.76
N PHE A 107 -2.82 8.71 7.46
CA PHE A 107 -3.34 9.54 6.39
C PHE A 107 -4.83 9.32 6.10
N LEU A 108 -5.35 8.11 6.26
CA LEU A 108 -6.74 7.79 5.90
C LEU A 108 -7.68 7.71 7.10
N GLU A 109 -7.14 7.52 8.31
CA GLU A 109 -7.91 7.22 9.52
C GLU A 109 -8.96 6.11 9.27
N PRO A 110 -8.56 4.94 8.70
CA PRO A 110 -9.51 3.91 8.33
C PRO A 110 -10.08 3.24 9.58
N HIS A 111 -11.26 2.64 9.47
CA HIS A 111 -11.80 1.80 10.55
C HIS A 111 -10.92 0.59 10.81
N TRP A 112 -10.27 0.07 9.76
CA TRP A 112 -9.34 -1.05 9.86
C TRP A 112 -8.42 -1.10 8.63
N LEU A 113 -7.19 -1.58 8.80
CA LEU A 113 -6.25 -1.83 7.70
C LEU A 113 -5.41 -3.07 8.00
N ARG A 114 -5.12 -3.88 6.97
CA ARG A 114 -4.05 -4.88 6.98
C ARG A 114 -3.15 -4.74 5.74
N ILE A 115 -1.92 -5.18 5.89
CA ILE A 115 -0.94 -5.31 4.82
C ILE A 115 -0.26 -6.68 4.88
N GLY A 116 -0.02 -7.26 3.72
CA GLY A 116 0.86 -8.40 3.52
C GLY A 116 1.94 -8.03 2.51
N GLY A 117 3.20 -8.09 2.91
CA GLY A 117 4.35 -7.95 2.02
C GLY A 117 4.92 -9.32 1.72
N TYR A 118 4.77 -9.80 0.50
CA TYR A 118 5.28 -11.09 0.04
C TYR A 118 6.60 -10.88 -0.70
N TRP A 119 7.71 -10.98 0.02
CA TRP A 119 9.03 -10.60 -0.48
C TRP A 119 9.73 -11.74 -1.20
N TYR A 120 10.40 -11.40 -2.30
CA TYR A 120 11.10 -12.36 -3.13
C TYR A 120 12.32 -12.94 -2.38
N PRO A 121 12.64 -14.22 -2.58
CA PRO A 121 13.63 -14.90 -1.76
C PRO A 121 15.05 -14.35 -1.95
N ARG A 122 15.77 -14.25 -0.83
CA ARG A 122 17.23 -14.07 -0.78
C ARG A 122 17.85 -15.33 -0.19
N GLY A 123 18.87 -15.87 -0.87
CA GLY A 123 19.45 -17.17 -0.47
C GLY A 123 18.44 -18.31 -0.47
N GLY A 124 17.38 -18.23 -1.28
CA GLY A 124 16.30 -19.22 -1.34
C GLY A 124 15.23 -19.09 -0.24
N ILE A 125 15.29 -18.05 0.60
CA ILE A 125 14.37 -17.87 1.74
C ILE A 125 13.56 -16.58 1.52
N PRO A 126 12.23 -16.67 1.34
CA PRO A 126 11.36 -15.49 1.34
C PRO A 126 11.10 -15.02 2.79
N ILE A 127 10.81 -13.73 2.93
CA ILE A 127 10.42 -13.13 4.22
C ILE A 127 9.07 -12.46 4.00
N ASP A 128 7.98 -13.15 4.34
CA ASP A 128 6.65 -12.56 4.25
C ASP A 128 6.34 -11.80 5.55
N VAL A 129 5.84 -10.58 5.41
CA VAL A 129 5.56 -9.67 6.53
C VAL A 129 4.08 -9.33 6.55
N PHE A 130 3.41 -9.60 7.67
CA PHE A 130 1.98 -9.36 7.84
C PHE A 130 1.72 -8.45 9.04
N TRP A 131 0.83 -7.47 8.88
CA TRP A 131 0.40 -6.61 9.97
C TRP A 131 -1.02 -6.11 9.75
N GLN A 132 -1.75 -5.85 10.83
CA GLN A 132 -3.07 -5.22 10.82
C GLN A 132 -3.29 -4.35 12.06
N THR A 133 -4.16 -3.34 11.95
CA THR A 133 -4.42 -2.37 13.03
C THR A 133 -5.14 -2.98 14.25
N GLY A 134 -5.88 -4.07 14.06
CA GLY A 134 -6.67 -4.72 15.09
C GLY A 134 -7.48 -5.90 14.55
N PRO A 135 -8.45 -6.41 15.33
CA PRO A 135 -9.38 -7.45 14.86
C PRO A 135 -10.07 -7.04 13.56
N ALA A 136 -10.28 -8.01 12.67
CA ALA A 136 -11.04 -7.80 11.46
C ALA A 136 -12.48 -7.35 11.79
N PRO A 137 -13.03 -6.31 11.13
CA PRO A 137 -14.39 -5.86 11.39
C PRO A 137 -15.43 -6.94 11.08
N GLU A 138 -16.39 -7.12 11.98
CA GLU A 138 -17.51 -8.01 11.76
C GLU A 138 -18.39 -7.51 10.60
N GLY A 139 -18.97 -8.46 9.84
CA GLY A 139 -19.88 -8.14 8.74
C GLY A 139 -19.22 -7.60 7.47
N VAL A 140 -17.90 -7.38 7.45
CA VAL A 140 -17.16 -6.99 6.24
C VAL A 140 -16.64 -8.22 5.53
N TRP A 141 -16.93 -8.35 4.23
CA TRP A 141 -16.32 -9.39 3.40
C TRP A 141 -14.83 -9.10 3.18
N LEU A 142 -13.98 -9.93 3.79
CA LEU A 142 -12.53 -9.88 3.61
C LEU A 142 -12.06 -11.09 2.80
N PRO A 143 -11.55 -10.90 1.58
CA PRO A 143 -11.01 -12.01 0.79
C PRO A 143 -9.73 -12.57 1.42
N ASP A 144 -9.37 -13.81 1.08
CA ASP A 144 -8.06 -14.36 1.43
C ASP A 144 -6.93 -13.44 0.93
N GLN A 145 -5.88 -13.26 1.74
CA GLN A 145 -4.77 -12.37 1.37
C GLN A 145 -3.69 -13.11 0.58
N GLY A 146 -3.76 -14.43 0.49
CA GLY A 146 -2.74 -15.26 -0.14
C GLY A 146 -2.46 -14.80 -1.57
N VAL A 147 -1.20 -14.48 -1.82
CA VAL A 147 -0.66 -14.42 -3.17
C VAL A 147 -0.20 -15.83 -3.49
N PRO A 148 -0.66 -16.47 -4.58
CA PRO A 148 -0.16 -17.78 -4.97
C PRO A 148 1.36 -17.74 -4.96
N PRO A 149 2.04 -18.63 -4.19
CA PRO A 149 3.47 -18.56 -4.04
C PRO A 149 4.11 -18.59 -5.43
N TYR A 150 5.02 -17.65 -5.66
CA TYR A 150 5.87 -17.67 -6.85
C TYR A 150 6.51 -19.05 -6.94
N ARG A 151 6.11 -19.85 -7.93
CA ARG A 151 6.84 -21.06 -8.29
C ARG A 151 8.16 -20.56 -8.84
N GLY A 152 9.23 -20.62 -8.02
CA GLY A 152 10.59 -20.52 -8.53
C GLY A 152 10.70 -21.40 -9.77
N ARG A 153 11.35 -20.88 -10.83
CA ARG A 153 11.43 -21.53 -12.15
C ARG A 153 11.45 -23.06 -12.01
N GLY A 154 10.36 -23.69 -12.42
CA GLY A 154 10.35 -25.13 -12.70
C GLY A 154 11.25 -25.45 -13.87
#